data_AF-A0A8T4DVQ7-F1
#
_entry.id   AF-A0A8T4DVQ7-F1
#
_cell.length_a   1.000
_cell.length_b   1.000
_cell.length_c   1.000
_cell.angle_alpha   90.00
_cell.angle_beta   90.00
_cell.angle_gamma   90.00
#
_symmetry.space_group_name_H-M   'P 1'
#
loop_
_entity.id
_entity.type
_entity.pdbx_description
1 polymer ?
#
loop_
_entity_poly.entity_id
_entity_poly.type
_entity_poly.pdbx_seq_one_letter_code
_entity_poly.pdbx_strand_id
1 'polypeptide(L)'
;METMKQCPYCAESIKLEAIICRYCHTSLTGLPKEGEGRFVKVRLKTRDKTYYGDIFIPAHLYRLSNVINDERQFIALTDAKEETKTSEIHIGFLAINKNAVDWIRLMADESELEVVEQVSGHIYDSDK
;
A
#
# COMPACT_ATOMS: atom_id res chain seq x y z
N MET A 1 -19.99 -17.15 21.41
CA MET A 1 -19.16 -17.69 20.32
C MET A 1 -18.26 -16.54 19.90
N GLU A 2 -16.93 -16.69 19.98
CA GLU A 2 -16.01 -15.60 19.60
C GLU A 2 -15.94 -15.49 18.06
N THR A 3 -16.15 -14.28 17.53
CA THR A 3 -16.08 -14.01 16.09
C THR A 3 -14.62 -13.79 15.69
N MET A 4 -14.17 -14.45 14.62
CA MET A 4 -12.78 -14.40 14.15
C MET A 4 -12.68 -13.66 12.82
N LYS A 5 -11.54 -13.01 12.57
CA LYS A 5 -11.16 -12.40 11.28
C LYS A 5 -9.73 -12.81 10.92
N GLN A 6 -9.36 -12.69 9.64
CA GLN A 6 -7.96 -12.83 9.25
C GLN A 6 -7.22 -11.52 9.55
N CYS A 7 -6.03 -11.64 10.14
CA CYS A 7 -5.14 -10.51 10.29
C CYS A 7 -4.81 -9.98 8.89
N PRO A 8 -5.09 -8.68 8.62
CA PRO A 8 -4.79 -8.14 7.32
C PRO A 8 -3.29 -8.17 7.07
N TYR A 9 -2.41 -8.31 8.07
CA TYR A 9 -0.96 -8.24 7.89
C TYR A 9 -0.25 -9.58 7.62
N CYS A 10 -0.58 -10.61 8.39
CA CYS A 10 0.06 -11.93 8.29
C CYS A 10 -0.89 -13.06 7.91
N ALA A 11 -2.18 -12.76 7.65
CA ALA A 11 -3.20 -13.75 7.31
C ALA A 11 -3.44 -14.82 8.39
N GLU A 12 -3.04 -14.56 9.63
CA GLU A 12 -3.36 -15.42 10.77
C GLU A 12 -4.75 -15.13 11.35
N SER A 13 -5.40 -16.15 11.89
CA SER A 13 -6.74 -16.03 12.45
C SER A 13 -6.71 -15.34 13.82
N ILE A 14 -7.34 -14.17 13.93
CA ILE A 14 -7.38 -13.34 15.15
C ILE A 14 -8.81 -13.01 15.54
N LYS A 15 -9.01 -12.57 16.79
CA LYS A 15 -10.33 -12.11 17.25
C LYS A 15 -10.80 -10.90 16.45
N LEU A 16 -12.10 -10.77 16.21
CA LEU A 16 -12.68 -9.65 15.45
C LEU A 16 -12.31 -8.30 16.08
N GLU A 17 -12.37 -8.22 17.41
CA GLU A 17 -12.04 -7.05 18.23
C GLU A 17 -10.54 -6.82 18.45
N ALA A 18 -9.66 -7.65 17.86
CA ALA A 18 -8.22 -7.47 18.01
C ALA A 18 -7.78 -6.11 17.43
N ILE A 19 -7.10 -5.33 18.27
CA ILE A 19 -6.46 -4.06 17.92
C ILE A 19 -4.99 -4.26 17.54
N ILE A 20 -4.34 -5.31 18.07
CA ILE A 20 -2.97 -5.71 17.74
C ILE A 20 -3.00 -7.19 17.37
N CYS A 21 -2.34 -7.56 16.27
CA CYS A 21 -2.22 -8.96 15.90
C CYS A 21 -1.23 -9.70 16.83
N ARG A 22 -1.66 -10.80 17.46
CA ARG A 22 -0.79 -11.60 18.35
C ARG A 22 0.38 -12.30 17.64
N TYR A 23 0.30 -12.46 16.32
CA TYR A 23 1.28 -13.19 15.51
C TYR A 23 2.36 -12.28 14.90
N CYS A 24 1.96 -11.22 14.19
CA CYS A 24 2.91 -10.27 13.58
C CYS A 24 3.12 -8.98 14.38
N HIS A 25 2.42 -8.81 15.51
CA HIS A 25 2.50 -7.64 16.40
C HIS A 25 2.16 -6.29 15.75
N THR A 26 1.67 -6.29 14.50
CA THR A 26 1.25 -5.07 13.81
C THR A 26 -0.03 -4.52 14.43
N SER A 27 -0.06 -3.20 14.61
CA SER A 27 -1.29 -2.52 15.00
C SER A 27 -2.31 -2.53 13.87
N LEU A 28 -3.55 -2.87 14.20
CA LEU A 28 -4.71 -2.80 13.32
C LEU A 28 -5.46 -1.48 13.48
N THR A 29 -4.97 -0.58 14.35
CA THR A 29 -5.48 0.79 14.47
C THR A 29 -5.17 1.55 13.19
N GLY A 30 -6.20 2.03 12.49
CA GLY A 30 -6.03 2.74 11.22
C GLY A 30 -6.42 1.93 9.99
N LEU A 31 -7.00 0.73 10.17
CA LEU A 31 -7.75 0.13 9.06
C LEU A 31 -8.83 1.11 8.62
N PRO A 32 -8.93 1.44 7.32
CA PRO A 32 -9.96 2.33 6.82
C PRO A 32 -11.32 1.80 7.28
N LYS A 33 -12.06 2.65 7.99
CA LYS A 33 -13.50 2.46 8.21
C LYS A 33 -14.15 2.37 6.83
N GLU A 34 -15.24 1.60 6.70
CA GLU A 34 -15.99 1.51 5.43
C GLU A 34 -16.15 2.90 4.79
N GLY A 35 -15.66 3.05 3.56
CA GLY A 35 -15.42 4.35 2.92
C GLY A 35 -14.86 4.24 1.51
N GLU A 36 -14.51 5.38 0.91
CA GLU A 36 -13.93 5.45 -0.44
C GLU A 36 -12.51 4.85 -0.46
N GLY A 37 -12.17 4.11 -1.52
CA GLY A 37 -10.83 3.54 -1.66
C GLY A 37 -9.74 4.61 -1.81
N ARG A 38 -8.48 4.20 -1.76
CA ARG A 38 -7.33 5.11 -1.83
C ARG A 38 -6.45 4.80 -3.03
N PHE A 39 -5.83 5.81 -3.59
CA PHE A 39 -4.74 5.63 -4.55
C PHE A 39 -3.42 5.46 -3.80
N VAL A 40 -2.57 4.54 -4.28
CA VAL A 40 -1.19 4.41 -3.80
C VAL A 40 -0.23 4.57 -4.96
N LYS A 41 0.80 5.38 -4.78
CA LYS A 41 1.85 5.54 -5.77
C LYS A 41 2.77 4.34 -5.75
N VAL A 42 3.02 3.78 -6.93
CA VAL A 42 3.87 2.60 -7.12
C VAL A 42 4.93 2.87 -8.16
N ARG A 43 6.07 2.20 -7.98
CA ARG A 43 7.07 2.00 -9.02
C ARG A 43 7.02 0.54 -9.43
N LEU A 44 6.88 0.29 -10.72
CA LEU A 44 6.69 -1.03 -11.30
C LEU A 44 7.77 -1.29 -12.35
N LYS A 45 8.48 -2.40 -12.21
CA LYS A 45 9.46 -2.85 -13.19
C LYS A 45 8.90 -3.98 -14.03
N THR A 46 9.02 -3.80 -15.33
CA THR A 46 8.91 -4.85 -16.33
C THR A 46 10.29 -5.15 -16.89
N ARG A 47 10.41 -6.22 -17.69
CA ARG A 47 11.68 -6.69 -18.29
C ARG A 47 12.64 -5.55 -18.65
N ASP A 48 12.20 -4.66 -19.56
CA ASP A 48 13.06 -3.59 -20.09
C ASP A 48 12.73 -2.21 -19.56
N LYS A 49 11.51 -2.01 -19.01
CA LYS A 49 10.98 -0.68 -18.69
C LYS A 49 10.53 -0.55 -17.25
N THR A 50 10.66 0.65 -16.70
CA THR A 50 10.16 0.99 -15.38
C THR A 50 9.07 2.04 -15.50
N TYR A 51 8.00 1.87 -14.74
CA TYR A 51 6.85 2.76 -14.74
C TYR A 51 6.58 3.29 -13.33
N TYR A 52 6.10 4.52 -13.27
CA TYR A 52 5.45 5.10 -12.11
C TYR A 52 3.97 5.25 -12.39
N GLY A 53 3.16 5.21 -11.35
CA GLY A 53 1.74 5.49 -11.45
C GLY A 53 1.04 5.15 -10.16
N ASP A 54 -0.28 5.31 -10.17
CA ASP A 54 -1.11 5.07 -9.00
C ASP A 54 -1.97 3.81 -9.21
N ILE A 55 -2.11 3.01 -8.16
CA ILE A 55 -3.04 1.88 -8.10
C ILE A 55 -4.13 2.21 -7.11
N PHE A 56 -5.38 2.03 -7.53
CA PHE A 56 -6.53 2.15 -6.66
C PHE A 56 -6.67 0.91 -5.77
N ILE A 57 -6.72 1.13 -4.47
CA ILE A 57 -6.98 0.15 -3.43
C ILE A 57 -8.39 0.39 -2.88
N PRO A 58 -9.39 -0.43 -3.25
CA PRO A 58 -10.73 -0.35 -2.68
C PRO A 58 -10.70 -0.47 -1.16
N ALA A 59 -11.60 0.21 -0.44
CA ALA A 59 -11.58 0.21 1.02
C ALA A 59 -11.74 -1.19 1.65
N HIS A 60 -12.43 -2.11 0.98
CA HIS A 60 -12.57 -3.50 1.42
C HIS A 60 -11.31 -4.35 1.15
N LEU A 61 -10.39 -3.89 0.30
CA LEU A 61 -9.11 -4.53 0.02
C LEU A 61 -8.03 -3.74 0.73
N TYR A 62 -7.74 -4.06 1.98
CA TYR A 62 -6.81 -3.28 2.82
C TYR A 62 -5.37 -3.13 2.28
N ARG A 63 -4.97 -3.89 1.25
CA ARG A 63 -3.57 -4.04 0.83
C ARG A 63 -3.42 -4.02 -0.68
N LEU A 64 -2.30 -3.43 -1.14
CA LEU A 64 -1.89 -3.50 -2.54
C LEU A 64 -1.79 -4.96 -3.01
N SER A 65 -1.23 -5.85 -2.17
CA SER A 65 -1.10 -7.28 -2.47
C SER A 65 -2.44 -7.94 -2.84
N ASN A 66 -3.53 -7.54 -2.20
CA ASN A 66 -4.85 -8.12 -2.47
C ASN A 66 -5.39 -7.65 -3.83
N VAL A 67 -5.08 -6.42 -4.24
CA VAL A 67 -5.47 -5.87 -5.54
C VAL A 67 -4.69 -6.52 -6.67
N ILE A 68 -3.38 -6.72 -6.49
CA ILE A 68 -2.50 -7.27 -7.55
C ILE A 68 -2.58 -8.79 -7.66
N ASN A 69 -2.95 -9.53 -6.61
CA ASN A 69 -2.99 -11.00 -6.60
C ASN A 69 -4.37 -11.59 -6.90
N ASP A 70 -5.27 -10.82 -7.50
CA ASP A 70 -6.54 -11.36 -7.98
C ASP A 70 -6.42 -12.12 -9.33
N GLU A 71 -7.54 -12.61 -9.85
CA GLU A 71 -7.60 -13.41 -11.08
C GLU A 71 -7.32 -12.62 -12.37
N ARG A 72 -7.28 -11.28 -12.31
CA ARG A 72 -7.06 -10.45 -13.50
C ARG A 72 -5.66 -10.70 -14.06
N GLN A 73 -5.53 -10.64 -15.39
CA GLN A 73 -4.23 -10.81 -16.04
C GLN A 73 -3.43 -9.50 -16.15
N PHE A 74 -4.07 -8.36 -15.87
CA PHE A 74 -3.47 -7.03 -16.03
C PHE A 74 -3.54 -6.22 -14.74
N ILE A 75 -2.50 -5.43 -14.49
CA ILE A 75 -2.44 -4.40 -13.46
C ILE A 75 -2.70 -3.06 -14.16
N ALA A 76 -3.64 -2.28 -13.64
CA ALA A 76 -3.93 -0.94 -14.14
C ALA A 76 -3.19 0.11 -13.31
N LEU A 77 -2.49 1.01 -14.00
CA LEU A 77 -1.87 2.22 -13.45
C LEU A 77 -2.59 3.45 -13.99
N THR A 78 -2.95 4.37 -13.11
CA THR A 78 -3.40 5.73 -13.44
C THR A 78 -2.29 6.74 -13.22
N ASP A 79 -2.36 7.90 -13.87
CA ASP A 79 -1.26 8.88 -13.95
C ASP A 79 0.09 8.23 -14.28
N ALA A 80 0.06 7.27 -15.22
CA ALA A 80 1.22 6.45 -15.52
C ALA A 80 2.31 7.26 -16.22
N LYS A 81 3.57 7.03 -15.84
CA LYS A 81 4.77 7.60 -16.46
C LYS A 81 5.80 6.52 -16.72
N GLU A 82 6.46 6.56 -17.88
CA GLU A 82 7.62 5.71 -18.17
C GLU A 82 8.90 6.41 -17.74
N GLU A 83 9.71 5.72 -16.94
CA GLU A 83 11.05 6.16 -16.57
C GLU A 83 12.00 5.91 -17.74
N THR A 84 12.65 6.96 -18.24
CA THR A 84 13.73 6.84 -19.21
C THR A 84 15.04 7.35 -18.62
N LYS A 85 16.16 7.16 -19.33
CA LYS A 85 17.49 7.57 -18.85
C LYS A 85 17.63 9.08 -18.62
N THR A 86 16.77 9.88 -19.25
CA THR A 86 16.96 11.34 -19.34
C THR A 86 15.70 12.12 -18.99
N SER A 87 14.53 11.47 -18.91
CA SER A 87 13.24 12.11 -18.63
C SER A 87 12.16 11.09 -18.23
N GLU A 88 11.05 11.61 -17.72
CA GLU A 88 9.80 10.84 -17.57
C GLU A 88 8.87 11.15 -18.75
N ILE A 89 8.28 10.10 -19.35
CA ILE A 89 7.28 10.24 -20.40
C ILE A 89 5.90 9.98 -19.80
N HIS A 90 4.99 10.96 -19.85
CA HIS A 90 3.62 10.81 -19.38
C HIS A 90 2.79 9.94 -20.33
N ILE A 91 2.10 8.95 -19.78
CA ILE A 91 1.25 8.00 -20.50
C ILE A 91 -0.22 8.19 -20.09
N GLY A 92 -0.49 8.56 -18.84
CA GLY A 92 -1.84 8.75 -18.31
C GLY A 92 -2.46 7.45 -17.80
N PHE A 93 -2.76 6.48 -18.67
CA PHE A 93 -3.29 5.17 -18.28
C PHE A 93 -2.48 4.03 -18.89
N LEU A 94 -2.12 3.04 -18.09
CA LEU A 94 -1.35 1.89 -18.54
C LEU A 94 -1.87 0.59 -17.92
N ALA A 95 -2.21 -0.39 -18.76
CA ALA A 95 -2.55 -1.75 -18.34
C ALA A 95 -1.40 -2.70 -18.68
N ILE A 96 -0.77 -3.28 -17.65
CA ILE A 96 0.42 -4.13 -17.80
C ILE A 96 0.06 -5.57 -17.46
N ASN A 97 0.41 -6.52 -18.34
CA ASN A 97 0.20 -7.93 -18.06
C ASN A 97 1.05 -8.38 -16.85
N LYS A 98 0.45 -9.06 -15.87
CA LYS A 98 1.13 -9.52 -14.64
C LYS A 98 2.36 -10.38 -14.94
N ASN A 99 2.35 -11.18 -16.00
CA ASN A 99 3.46 -12.04 -16.40
C ASN A 99 4.68 -11.29 -16.97
N ALA A 100 4.52 -9.98 -17.25
CA ALA A 100 5.61 -9.11 -17.70
C ALA A 100 6.21 -8.27 -16.56
N VAL A 101 5.66 -8.36 -15.35
CA VAL A 101 6.08 -7.59 -14.18
C VAL A 101 7.11 -8.39 -13.40
N ASP A 102 8.28 -7.78 -13.19
CA ASP A 102 9.36 -8.38 -12.38
C ASP A 102 9.16 -8.05 -10.90
N TRP A 103 8.85 -6.78 -10.60
CA TRP A 103 8.54 -6.33 -9.24
C TRP A 103 7.68 -5.08 -9.22
N ILE A 104 6.99 -4.89 -8.09
CA ILE A 104 6.26 -3.67 -7.76
C ILE A 104 6.69 -3.19 -6.38
N ARG A 105 6.92 -1.88 -6.24
CA ARG A 105 7.27 -1.22 -4.97
C ARG A 105 6.28 -0.12 -4.68
N LEU A 106 5.82 -0.07 -3.43
CA LEU A 106 5.15 1.11 -2.90
C LEU A 106 6.19 2.22 -2.79
N MET A 107 5.87 3.38 -3.34
CA MET A 107 6.62 4.60 -3.07
C MET A 107 6.10 5.09 -1.72
N ALA A 108 6.98 5.25 -0.72
CA ALA A 108 6.58 5.91 0.51
C ALA A 108 6.06 7.30 0.14
N ASP A 109 4.92 7.67 0.70
CA ASP A 109 4.48 9.05 0.65
C ASP A 109 5.44 9.82 1.57
N GLU A 110 6.22 10.75 1.03
CA GLU A 110 7.11 11.59 1.85
C GLU A 110 6.32 12.35 2.93
N SER A 111 5.00 12.47 2.75
CA SER A 111 4.05 13.03 3.71
C SER A 111 3.85 12.20 5.00
N GLU A 112 4.22 10.91 5.05
CA GLU A 112 4.18 10.12 6.30
C GLU A 112 5.44 10.31 7.18
N LEU A 113 6.54 10.85 6.63
CA LEU A 113 7.79 11.06 7.38
C LEU A 113 7.77 12.32 8.25
N GLU A 114 7.03 13.36 7.86
CA GLU A 114 6.93 14.61 8.65
C GLU A 114 6.09 14.44 9.94
N VAL A 115 5.17 13.47 9.99
CA VAL A 115 4.30 13.27 11.16
C VAL A 115 5.06 12.60 12.31
N VAL A 116 6.10 11.82 12.02
CA VAL A 116 6.85 11.08 13.06
C VAL A 116 7.79 11.99 13.85
N GLU A 117 8.40 12.99 13.20
CA GLU A 117 9.30 13.92 13.88
C GLU A 117 8.55 14.84 14.87
N GLN A 118 7.35 15.29 14.54
CA GLN A 118 6.57 16.18 15.43
C GLN A 118 6.01 15.50 16.69
N VAL A 119 5.75 14.18 16.65
CA VAL A 119 5.27 13.45 17.83
C VAL A 119 6.41 13.10 18.79
N SER A 120 7.63 12.94 18.27
CA SER A 120 8.81 12.62 19.08
C SER A 120 9.36 13.83 19.89
N GLY A 121 9.04 15.05 19.47
CA GLY A 121 9.47 16.30 20.10
C GLY A 121 8.65 16.77 21.31
N HIS A 122 7.59 16.07 21.70
CA HIS A 122 6.72 16.46 22.82
C HIS A 122 6.69 15.48 24.00
N ILE A 123 7.56 14.45 23.99
CA ILE A 123 7.60 13.44 25.07
C ILE A 123 8.76 13.69 26.07
N TYR A 124 9.67 14.63 25.79
CA TYR A 124 10.72 15.03 26.74
C TYR A 124 10.64 16.52 27.06
N ASP A 125 9.58 16.92 27.75
CA ASP A 125 9.74 17.98 28.75
C ASP A 125 8.78 17.74 29.90
N SER A 126 9.22 18.13 31.09
CA SER A 126 8.58 17.99 32.40
C SER A 126 8.52 16.58 33.00
N ASP A 127 9.63 16.16 33.60
CA ASP A 127 9.59 15.85 35.04
C ASP A 127 10.90 16.31 35.71
N LYS A 128 10.71 16.90 36.89
CA LYS A 128 11.70 17.55 37.77
C LYS A 128 12.93 16.73 38.11
#